data_AF-D9PZA1-F1
#
_entry.id   AF-D9PZA1-F1
#
_cell.length_a   1.000
_cell.length_b   1.000
_cell.length_c   1.000
_cell.angle_alpha   90.00
_cell.angle_beta   90.00
_cell.angle_gamma   90.00
#
_symmetry.space_group_name_H-M   'P 1'
#
loop_
_entity.id
_entity.type
_entity.pdbx_description
1 polymer ?
#
loop_
_entity_poly.entity_id
_entity_poly.type
_entity_poly.pdbx_seq_one_letter_code
_entity_poly.pdbx_strand_id
1 'polypeptide(L)'
;MMPLSDATRSGGVKAYRLRLLIDAGLRVPPGFVMSVSEVTPRAVEEACSSSGCSFPAAVRISPPEVGLAEFALSAIGLRVAEGPEDVPYLATWLISRAAEVTPAAAGSMIIVQSLVASPKASGAAYTVSPITWFRRLIVEAVPGLGDEFMSVGSPHDSFTFDLSLRLVERRVMRKASARRYVPGRGVVAIPMADPWTQSLSDEEAREVASYALRAEEAVGGPLELEWAYSSGPWALGARPLPRQKFMSM
;
A
#
# COMPACT_ATOMS: atom_id res chain seq x y z
N MET A 1 19.80 -1.34 8.68
CA MET A 1 19.14 -0.69 7.51
C MET A 1 19.45 -1.43 6.20
N MET A 2 18.46 -1.60 5.31
CA MET A 2 18.58 -2.26 4.00
C MET A 2 17.69 -1.56 2.96
N PRO A 3 18.13 -1.35 1.70
CA PRO A 3 17.23 -0.94 0.62
C PRO A 3 16.06 -1.93 0.47
N LEU A 4 14.90 -1.46 0.00
CA LEU A 4 13.77 -2.36 -0.30
C LEU A 4 14.12 -3.38 -1.37
N SER A 5 15.04 -3.04 -2.28
CA SER A 5 15.63 -3.97 -3.24
C SER A 5 16.54 -5.01 -2.61
N ASP A 6 16.82 -4.99 -1.31
CA ASP A 6 17.64 -6.03 -0.66
C ASP A 6 16.93 -6.59 0.59
N ALA A 7 15.64 -6.27 0.75
CA ALA A 7 14.89 -6.64 1.94
C ALA A 7 14.74 -8.16 2.05
N THR A 8 15.11 -8.69 3.22
CA THR A 8 14.95 -10.10 3.58
C THR A 8 13.69 -10.31 4.40
N ARG A 9 13.27 -11.59 4.58
CA ARG A 9 12.16 -11.92 5.51
C ARG A 9 12.43 -11.45 6.93
N SER A 10 13.67 -11.51 7.41
CA SER A 10 14.05 -11.00 8.73
C SER A 10 13.99 -9.48 8.84
N GLY A 11 14.00 -8.75 7.71
CA GLY A 11 13.68 -7.32 7.63
C GLY A 11 12.17 -7.02 7.71
N GLY A 12 11.35 -8.01 8.02
CA GLY A 12 9.90 -7.91 8.15
C GLY A 12 9.15 -8.25 6.86
N VAL A 13 7.96 -8.83 7.01
CA VAL A 13 7.23 -9.47 5.90
C VAL A 13 6.75 -8.50 4.83
N LYS A 14 6.42 -7.26 5.19
CA LYS A 14 5.95 -6.26 4.23
C LYS A 14 7.08 -5.78 3.33
N ALA A 15 8.24 -5.49 3.92
CA ALA A 15 9.44 -5.09 3.17
C ALA A 15 9.92 -6.21 2.24
N TYR A 16 9.94 -7.45 2.73
CA TYR A 16 10.27 -8.62 1.89
C TYR A 16 9.32 -8.78 0.70
N ARG A 17 8.01 -8.58 0.88
CA ARG A 17 7.07 -8.66 -0.24
C ARG A 17 7.29 -7.53 -1.25
N LEU A 18 7.61 -6.31 -0.80
CA LEU A 18 8.01 -5.24 -1.72
C LEU A 18 9.23 -5.62 -2.56
N ARG A 19 10.22 -6.30 -1.98
CA ARG A 19 11.35 -6.88 -2.75
C ARG A 19 10.86 -7.85 -3.83
N LEU A 20 9.96 -8.78 -3.50
CA LEU A 20 9.43 -9.72 -4.49
C LEU A 20 8.74 -9.01 -5.67
N LEU A 21 8.03 -7.91 -5.40
CA LEU A 21 7.41 -7.11 -6.46
C LEU A 21 8.46 -6.42 -7.34
N ILE A 22 9.53 -5.88 -6.74
CA ILE A 22 10.68 -5.30 -7.48
C ILE A 22 11.29 -6.36 -8.40
N ASP A 23 11.53 -7.57 -7.89
CA ASP A 23 12.15 -8.68 -8.64
C ASP A 23 11.27 -9.17 -9.79
N ALA A 24 9.95 -9.05 -9.64
CA ALA A 24 8.98 -9.31 -10.71
C ALA A 24 8.88 -8.17 -11.74
N GLY A 25 9.74 -7.14 -11.64
CA GLY A 25 9.74 -5.98 -12.54
C GLY A 25 8.52 -5.08 -12.37
N LEU A 26 7.91 -5.08 -11.19
CA LEU A 26 6.86 -4.12 -10.83
C LEU A 26 7.51 -2.83 -10.29
N ARG A 27 6.91 -1.70 -10.60
CA ARG A 27 7.31 -0.38 -10.14
C ARG A 27 6.92 -0.24 -8.69
N VAL A 28 7.90 -0.32 -7.81
CA VAL A 28 7.77 -0.03 -6.39
C VAL A 28 8.50 1.30 -6.13
N PRO A 29 7.91 2.26 -5.40
CA PRO A 29 8.62 3.48 -5.08
C PRO A 29 9.92 3.17 -4.30
N PRO A 30 11.05 3.82 -4.62
CA PRO A 30 12.32 3.59 -3.94
C PRO A 30 12.22 3.86 -2.44
N GLY A 31 12.95 3.09 -1.65
CA GLY A 31 12.86 3.13 -0.20
C GLY A 31 13.80 2.14 0.46
N PHE A 32 13.75 2.12 1.79
CA PHE A 32 14.54 1.23 2.63
C PHE A 32 13.73 0.78 3.84
N VAL A 33 14.26 -0.23 4.53
CA VAL A 33 13.75 -0.74 5.79
C VAL A 33 14.85 -0.71 6.86
N MET A 34 14.53 -0.33 8.09
CA MET A 34 15.48 -0.26 9.20
C MET A 34 14.85 -0.59 10.54
N SER A 35 15.66 -0.93 11.54
CA SER A 35 15.17 -1.13 12.90
C SER A 35 14.82 0.20 13.52
N VAL A 36 13.76 0.26 14.33
CA VAL A 36 13.39 1.45 15.11
C VAL A 36 14.54 1.98 15.97
N SER A 37 15.37 1.10 16.51
CA SER A 37 16.51 1.46 17.36
C SER A 37 17.62 2.18 16.59
N GLU A 38 17.63 2.06 15.26
CA GLU A 38 18.60 2.68 14.36
C GLU A 38 18.08 4.03 13.81
N VAL A 39 16.80 4.37 14.01
CA VAL A 39 16.16 5.52 13.38
C VAL A 39 16.67 6.83 14.01
N THR A 40 17.52 7.52 13.26
CA THR A 40 17.95 8.90 13.53
C THR A 40 17.82 9.71 12.25
N PRO A 41 17.63 11.04 12.29
CA PRO A 41 17.50 11.85 11.07
C PRO A 41 18.66 11.65 10.10
N ARG A 42 19.90 11.63 10.62
CA ARG A 42 21.10 11.39 9.81
C ARG A 42 21.10 10.00 9.16
N ALA A 43 20.80 8.95 9.92
CA ALA A 43 20.74 7.60 9.36
C ALA A 43 19.65 7.45 8.30
N VAL A 44 18.51 8.13 8.48
CA VAL A 44 17.40 8.18 7.52
C VAL A 44 17.81 8.91 6.25
N GLU A 45 18.50 10.05 6.37
CA GLU A 45 19.01 10.81 5.22
C GLU A 45 20.03 10.00 4.40
N GLU A 46 21.01 9.40 5.07
CA GLU A 46 22.03 8.54 4.44
C GLU A 46 21.36 7.33 3.74
N ALA A 47 20.41 6.67 4.40
CA ALA A 47 19.65 5.54 3.85
C ALA A 47 18.79 5.93 2.64
N CYS A 48 18.11 7.08 2.72
CA CYS A 48 17.24 7.55 1.65
C CYS A 48 18.09 7.87 0.41
N SER A 49 19.21 8.57 0.58
CA SER A 49 20.15 8.85 -0.50
C SER A 49 20.72 7.59 -1.14
N SER A 50 21.12 6.58 -0.35
CA SER A 50 21.72 5.36 -0.89
C SER A 50 20.71 4.43 -1.59
N SER A 51 19.43 4.51 -1.21
CA SER A 51 18.35 3.69 -1.80
C SER A 51 17.61 4.37 -2.95
N GLY A 52 18.00 5.58 -3.34
CA GLY A 52 17.31 6.38 -4.35
C GLY A 52 15.93 6.87 -3.90
N CYS A 53 15.68 6.87 -2.59
CA CYS A 53 14.48 7.40 -1.98
C CYS A 53 14.45 8.93 -2.06
N SER A 54 13.25 9.50 -1.98
CA SER A 54 13.03 10.94 -1.93
C SER A 54 11.93 11.30 -0.94
N PHE A 55 12.01 12.52 -0.41
CA PHE A 55 10.94 13.10 0.40
C PHE A 55 10.00 13.95 -0.47
N PRO A 56 8.69 14.02 -0.16
CA PRO A 56 8.03 13.37 0.99
C PRO A 56 8.02 11.84 0.90
N ALA A 57 8.07 11.18 2.05
CA ALA A 57 8.15 9.72 2.13
C ALA A 57 7.02 9.13 3.00
N ALA A 58 6.46 8.02 2.55
CA ALA A 58 5.61 7.16 3.34
C ALA A 58 6.44 6.41 4.40
N VAL A 59 6.07 6.57 5.67
CA VAL A 59 6.63 5.82 6.80
C VAL A 59 5.62 4.75 7.22
N ARG A 60 6.03 3.48 7.19
CA ARG A 60 5.17 2.31 7.42
C ARG A 60 5.88 1.32 8.35
N ILE A 61 5.12 0.41 8.95
CA ILE A 61 5.69 -0.71 9.72
C ILE A 61 5.77 -1.97 8.88
N SER A 62 6.79 -2.78 9.14
CA SER A 62 6.99 -4.12 8.58
C SER A 62 7.16 -5.11 9.73
N PRO A 63 6.09 -5.80 10.14
CA PRO A 63 6.14 -6.70 11.29
C PRO A 63 6.93 -7.98 10.96
N PRO A 64 7.50 -8.67 11.98
CA PRO A 64 8.36 -9.84 11.79
C PRO A 64 7.61 -11.04 11.20
N GLU A 65 6.39 -11.33 11.67
CA GLU A 65 5.42 -12.24 11.04
C GLU A 65 4.08 -12.09 11.77
N VAL A 66 3.00 -11.84 11.03
CA VAL A 66 1.66 -11.72 11.63
C VAL A 66 0.65 -12.28 10.65
N GLY A 67 -0.11 -13.28 11.10
CA GLY A 67 -1.26 -13.79 10.36
C GLY A 67 -2.38 -12.76 10.32
N LEU A 68 -3.47 -13.02 11.04
CA LEU A 68 -4.64 -12.13 11.05
C LEU A 68 -4.32 -10.70 11.53
N ALA A 69 -3.30 -10.52 12.37
CA ALA A 69 -2.90 -9.20 12.87
C ALA A 69 -2.33 -8.29 11.77
N GLU A 70 -1.84 -8.81 10.64
CA GLU A 70 -1.36 -7.96 9.53
C GLU A 70 -2.48 -7.08 8.95
N PHE A 71 -3.72 -7.58 8.92
CA PHE A 71 -4.88 -6.79 8.52
C PHE A 71 -5.08 -5.60 9.46
N ALA A 72 -5.11 -5.85 10.77
CA ALA A 72 -5.33 -4.80 11.76
C ALA A 72 -4.20 -3.75 11.76
N LEU A 73 -2.96 -4.19 11.54
CA LEU A 73 -1.80 -3.28 11.42
C LEU A 73 -1.83 -2.42 10.15
N SER A 74 -2.48 -2.89 9.09
CA SER A 74 -2.64 -2.09 7.85
C SER A 74 -3.64 -0.94 8.04
N ALA A 75 -4.52 -1.01 9.04
CA ALA A 75 -5.45 0.06 9.40
C ALA A 75 -4.78 1.24 10.13
N ILE A 76 -3.51 1.15 10.52
CA ILE A 76 -2.77 2.24 11.18
C ILE A 76 -2.55 3.44 10.23
N GLY A 77 -2.80 3.24 8.94
CA GLY A 77 -2.89 4.30 7.93
C GLY A 77 -1.53 4.74 7.39
N LEU A 78 -1.56 5.60 6.37
CA LEU A 78 -0.36 6.20 5.82
C LEU A 78 0.16 7.29 6.78
N ARG A 79 1.48 7.32 6.94
CA ARG A 79 2.17 8.44 7.60
C ARG A 79 3.16 9.01 6.61
N VAL A 80 3.15 10.34 6.48
CA VAL A 80 4.01 11.05 5.53
C VAL A 80 5.01 11.88 6.33
N ALA A 81 6.29 11.65 6.06
CA ALA A 81 7.38 12.51 6.48
C ALA A 81 7.67 13.52 5.37
N GLU A 82 7.79 14.81 5.71
CA GLU A 82 8.27 15.84 4.79
C GLU A 82 9.79 15.84 4.69
N GLY A 83 10.48 15.40 5.75
CA GLY A 83 11.93 15.27 5.79
C GLY A 83 12.41 14.17 6.74
N PRO A 84 13.73 13.90 6.77
CA PRO A 84 14.33 12.89 7.63
C PRO A 84 14.08 13.13 9.13
N GLU A 85 13.88 14.39 9.53
CA GLU A 85 13.58 14.82 10.90
C GLU A 85 12.25 14.29 11.45
N ASP A 86 11.26 14.03 10.58
CA ASP A 86 9.94 13.55 10.99
C ASP A 86 9.95 12.05 11.32
N VAL A 87 10.84 11.29 10.67
CA VAL A 87 10.82 9.82 10.66
C VAL A 87 10.99 9.21 12.05
N PRO A 88 11.90 9.67 12.95
CA PRO A 88 11.99 9.13 14.30
C PRO A 88 10.68 9.20 15.09
N TYR A 89 10.01 10.35 15.05
CA TYR A 89 8.75 10.54 15.76
C TYR A 89 7.65 9.64 15.18
N LEU A 90 7.51 9.61 13.85
CA LEU A 90 6.53 8.76 13.17
C LEU A 90 6.78 7.27 13.44
N ALA A 91 8.03 6.83 13.43
CA ALA A 91 8.43 5.46 13.72
C ALA A 91 8.03 5.04 15.15
N THR A 92 8.35 5.87 16.15
CA THR A 92 7.97 5.60 17.55
C THR A 92 6.45 5.55 17.71
N TRP A 93 5.74 6.50 17.12
CA TRP A 93 4.27 6.53 17.16
C TRP A 93 3.66 5.27 16.53
N LEU A 94 4.15 4.89 15.35
CA LEU A 94 3.68 3.72 14.61
C LEU A 94 3.86 2.43 15.43
N ILE A 95 5.02 2.23 16.04
CA ILE A 95 5.29 1.04 16.86
C ILE A 95 4.45 1.02 18.12
N SER A 96 4.27 2.17 18.78
CA SER A 96 3.39 2.27 19.95
C SER A 96 1.95 1.87 19.60
N ARG A 97 1.41 2.36 18.48
CA ARG A 97 0.07 1.96 17.99
C ARG A 97 0.01 0.49 17.59
N ALA A 98 1.04 -0.01 16.94
CA ALA A 98 1.10 -1.40 16.52
C ALA A 98 1.13 -2.37 17.72
N ALA A 99 1.85 -2.01 18.78
CA ALA A 99 1.92 -2.78 20.02
C ALA A 99 0.56 -2.88 20.75
N GLU A 100 -0.31 -1.87 20.60
CA GLU A 100 -1.69 -1.92 21.12
C GLU A 100 -2.56 -2.95 20.37
N VAL A 101 -2.26 -3.21 19.09
CA VAL A 101 -2.95 -4.23 18.29
C VAL A 101 -2.40 -5.62 18.59
N THR A 102 -1.07 -5.77 18.64
CA THR A 102 -0.41 -7.03 18.97
C THR A 102 0.97 -6.80 19.59
N PRO A 103 1.30 -7.45 20.72
CA PRO A 103 2.61 -7.31 21.35
C PRO A 103 3.78 -7.69 20.42
N ALA A 104 3.56 -8.62 19.49
CA ALA A 104 4.57 -9.04 18.51
C ALA A 104 5.03 -7.89 17.58
N ALA A 105 4.21 -6.84 17.43
CA ALA A 105 4.56 -5.70 16.60
C ALA A 105 5.63 -4.79 17.23
N ALA A 106 5.99 -4.97 18.50
CA ALA A 106 7.12 -4.25 19.11
C ALA A 106 8.45 -4.54 18.39
N GLY A 107 8.59 -5.71 17.76
CA GLY A 107 9.74 -6.08 16.92
C GLY A 107 9.59 -5.68 15.44
N SER A 108 8.65 -4.79 15.10
CA SER A 108 8.46 -4.35 13.71
C SER A 108 9.61 -3.48 13.23
N MET A 109 9.96 -3.64 11.96
CA MET A 109 10.87 -2.75 11.26
C MET A 109 10.11 -1.55 10.69
N ILE A 110 10.82 -0.47 10.38
CA ILE A 110 10.27 0.74 9.76
C ILE A 110 10.64 0.76 8.28
N ILE A 111 9.64 0.84 7.43
CA ILE A 111 9.80 1.13 5.99
C ILE A 111 9.70 2.63 5.80
N VAL A 112 10.67 3.21 5.11
CA VAL A 112 10.61 4.57 4.57
C VAL A 112 10.65 4.45 3.05
N GLN A 113 9.57 4.86 2.40
CA GLN A 113 9.36 4.66 0.97
C GLN A 113 8.93 5.98 0.34
N SER A 114 9.52 6.36 -0.79
CA SER A 114 9.15 7.59 -1.51
C SER A 114 7.64 7.65 -1.74
N LEU A 115 7.03 8.79 -1.42
CA LEU A 115 5.60 8.97 -1.64
C LEU A 115 5.35 9.15 -3.14
N VAL A 116 4.38 8.42 -3.68
CA VAL A 116 3.78 8.79 -4.98
C VAL A 116 2.94 10.05 -4.71
N ALA A 117 3.55 11.23 -4.81
CA ALA A 117 3.00 12.46 -4.22
C ALA A 117 1.78 13.05 -4.96
N SER A 118 1.63 12.76 -6.25
CA SER A 118 0.52 13.24 -7.09
C SER A 118 -0.12 12.12 -7.91
N PRO A 119 -0.68 11.08 -7.26
CA PRO A 119 -1.37 10.04 -7.98
C PRO A 119 -2.72 10.58 -8.46
N LYS A 120 -3.14 10.13 -9.64
CA LYS A 120 -4.50 10.33 -10.14
C LYS A 120 -5.50 9.62 -9.22
N ALA A 121 -5.20 8.37 -8.90
CA ALA A 121 -6.00 7.52 -8.03
C ALA A 121 -5.12 6.53 -7.28
N SER A 122 -5.66 5.92 -6.24
CA SER A 122 -5.03 4.82 -5.50
C SER A 122 -6.09 3.91 -4.93
N GLY A 123 -5.68 2.76 -4.41
CA GLY A 123 -6.59 1.84 -3.74
C GLY A 123 -5.99 0.45 -3.61
N ALA A 124 -6.88 -0.54 -3.65
CA ALA A 124 -6.55 -1.95 -3.53
C ALA A 124 -6.95 -2.73 -4.79
N ALA A 125 -6.23 -3.79 -5.08
CA ALA A 125 -6.59 -4.75 -6.11
C ALA A 125 -6.50 -6.17 -5.54
N TYR A 126 -7.58 -6.92 -5.67
CA TYR A 126 -7.72 -8.26 -5.14
C TYR A 126 -7.69 -9.28 -6.28
N THR A 127 -6.92 -10.35 -6.15
CA THR A 127 -6.86 -11.41 -7.17
C THR A 127 -7.88 -12.53 -7.00
N VAL A 128 -8.60 -12.50 -5.87
CA VAL A 128 -9.84 -13.24 -5.59
C VAL A 128 -10.78 -12.33 -4.82
N SER A 129 -12.09 -12.56 -4.90
CA SER A 129 -13.05 -11.84 -4.07
C SER A 129 -12.74 -12.06 -2.58
N PRO A 130 -12.51 -11.00 -1.78
CA PRO A 130 -12.23 -11.16 -0.35
C PRO A 130 -13.46 -11.64 0.45
N ILE A 131 -14.66 -11.53 -0.15
CA ILE A 131 -15.94 -11.93 0.47
C ILE A 131 -16.30 -13.36 0.05
N THR A 132 -16.33 -13.62 -1.25
CA THR A 132 -16.90 -14.86 -1.81
C THR A 132 -15.84 -15.88 -2.21
N TRP A 133 -14.56 -15.49 -2.22
CA TRP A 133 -13.44 -16.30 -2.73
C TRP A 133 -13.56 -16.75 -4.19
N PHE A 134 -14.56 -16.23 -4.90
CA PHE A 134 -14.69 -16.44 -6.33
C PHE A 134 -13.52 -15.76 -7.05
N ARG A 135 -12.88 -16.49 -7.96
CA ARG A 135 -11.66 -16.04 -8.63
C ARG A 135 -11.98 -14.97 -9.68
N ARG A 136 -11.92 -13.72 -9.25
CA ARG A 136 -12.11 -12.49 -10.02
C ARG A 136 -11.05 -11.49 -9.59
N LEU A 137 -10.70 -10.60 -10.50
CA LEU A 137 -9.86 -9.46 -10.19
C LEU A 137 -10.76 -8.28 -9.83
N ILE A 138 -10.61 -7.73 -8.64
CA ILE A 138 -11.42 -6.59 -8.18
C ILE A 138 -10.46 -5.44 -7.92
N VAL A 139 -10.64 -4.33 -8.64
CA VAL A 139 -9.88 -3.10 -8.43
C VAL A 139 -10.79 -2.09 -7.76
N GLU A 140 -10.41 -1.67 -6.56
CA GLU A 140 -11.08 -0.62 -5.79
C GLU A 140 -10.25 0.66 -5.88
N ALA A 141 -10.88 1.78 -6.22
CA ALA A 141 -10.18 3.02 -6.55
C ALA A 141 -10.83 4.25 -5.91
N VAL A 142 -9.99 5.15 -5.42
CA VAL A 142 -10.34 6.48 -4.94
C VAL A 142 -9.44 7.54 -5.57
N PRO A 143 -9.90 8.79 -5.75
CA PRO A 143 -9.07 9.83 -6.34
C PRO A 143 -8.00 10.30 -5.35
N GLY A 144 -6.78 10.53 -5.85
CA GLY A 144 -5.64 10.93 -5.03
C GLY A 144 -5.05 9.77 -4.20
N LEU A 145 -4.61 10.07 -2.97
CA LEU A 145 -3.92 9.18 -2.03
C LEU A 145 -4.89 8.27 -1.23
N GLY A 146 -4.44 7.05 -0.94
CA GLY A 146 -5.21 6.01 -0.25
C GLY A 146 -5.08 5.99 1.27
N ASP A 147 -4.57 7.08 1.85
CA ASP A 147 -4.14 7.27 3.25
C ASP A 147 -5.12 6.74 4.32
N GLU A 148 -6.44 6.81 4.05
CA GLU A 148 -7.52 6.37 4.97
C GLU A 148 -8.67 5.63 4.26
N PHE A 149 -8.65 5.52 2.92
CA PHE A 149 -9.80 5.05 2.13
C PHE A 149 -10.04 3.54 2.18
N MET A 150 -9.21 2.82 2.93
CA MET A 150 -9.40 1.40 3.27
C MET A 150 -10.11 1.21 4.62
N SER A 151 -10.73 2.25 5.19
CA SER A 151 -11.70 2.06 6.28
C SER A 151 -13.00 1.49 5.72
N VAL A 152 -13.55 0.46 6.38
CA VAL A 152 -14.83 -0.14 6.02
C VAL A 152 -15.90 0.94 5.80
N GLY A 153 -16.54 0.93 4.62
CA GLY A 153 -17.65 1.84 4.29
C GLY A 153 -17.26 3.14 3.58
N SER A 154 -15.98 3.38 3.28
CA SER A 154 -15.59 4.55 2.49
C SER A 154 -15.99 4.40 1.01
N PRO A 155 -16.60 5.42 0.37
CA PRO A 155 -17.04 5.32 -1.01
C PRO A 155 -15.85 5.22 -1.97
N HIS A 156 -15.84 4.18 -2.80
CA HIS A 156 -14.81 3.90 -3.79
C HIS A 156 -15.45 3.37 -5.08
N ASP A 157 -14.77 3.56 -6.21
CA ASP A 157 -15.15 2.89 -7.44
C ASP A 157 -14.67 1.44 -7.38
N SER A 158 -15.41 0.53 -8.00
CA SER A 158 -15.06 -0.88 -8.09
C SER A 158 -15.15 -1.36 -9.53
N PHE A 159 -14.10 -2.04 -9.99
CA PHE A 159 -14.01 -2.63 -11.31
C PHE A 159 -13.71 -4.12 -11.16
N THR A 160 -14.61 -4.96 -11.65
CA THR A 160 -14.45 -6.41 -11.59
C THR A 160 -14.10 -6.94 -12.96
N PHE A 161 -12.99 -7.67 -13.05
CA PHE A 161 -12.55 -8.34 -14.27
C PHE A 161 -12.58 -9.87 -14.09
N ASP A 162 -12.74 -10.57 -15.20
CA ASP A 162 -12.38 -11.99 -15.26
C ASP A 162 -10.85 -12.16 -15.40
N LEU A 163 -10.38 -13.42 -15.34
CA LEU A 163 -8.95 -13.73 -15.44
C LEU A 163 -8.34 -13.42 -16.82
N SER A 164 -9.17 -13.19 -17.84
CA SER A 164 -8.72 -12.72 -19.16
C SER A 164 -8.67 -11.19 -19.26
N LEU A 165 -8.80 -10.48 -18.13
CA LEU A 165 -8.81 -9.00 -18.05
C LEU A 165 -9.98 -8.34 -18.79
N ARG A 166 -11.06 -9.08 -19.04
CA ARG A 166 -12.31 -8.50 -19.55
C ARG A 166 -13.10 -7.92 -18.39
N LEU A 167 -13.53 -6.67 -18.54
CA LEU A 167 -14.38 -5.98 -17.56
C LEU A 167 -15.76 -6.66 -17.53
N VAL A 168 -16.18 -7.07 -16.34
CA VAL A 168 -17.43 -7.77 -16.07
C VAL A 168 -18.44 -6.85 -15.40
N GLU A 169 -17.96 -6.02 -14.48
CA GLU A 169 -18.79 -5.11 -13.72
C GLU A 169 -18.02 -3.85 -13.39
N ARG A 170 -18.72 -2.71 -13.37
CA ARG A 170 -18.21 -1.44 -12.88
C ARG A 170 -19.25 -0.80 -11.98
N ARG A 171 -18.79 -0.33 -10.82
CA ARG A 171 -19.58 0.46 -9.87
C ARG A 171 -18.84 1.75 -9.58
N VAL A 172 -19.47 2.88 -9.86
CA VAL A 172 -18.94 4.22 -9.53
C VAL A 172 -19.69 4.75 -8.32
N MET A 173 -18.97 5.24 -7.32
CA MET A 173 -19.56 5.80 -6.10
C MET A 173 -19.28 7.30 -5.99
N ARG A 174 -20.14 8.00 -5.24
CA ARG A 174 -19.99 9.43 -4.96
C ARG A 174 -18.82 9.68 -4.00
N LYS A 175 -17.81 10.41 -4.44
CA LYS A 175 -16.57 10.74 -3.70
C LYS A 175 -16.43 12.26 -3.60
N ALA A 176 -16.80 12.83 -2.46
CA ALA A 176 -16.88 14.29 -2.29
C ALA A 176 -15.51 15.01 -2.34
N SER A 177 -14.43 14.29 -2.01
CA SER A 177 -13.09 14.85 -1.94
C SER A 177 -12.03 13.80 -2.30
N ALA A 178 -10.88 14.26 -2.76
CA ALA A 178 -9.66 13.48 -2.96
C ALA A 178 -8.63 13.85 -1.88
N ARG A 179 -7.86 12.87 -1.38
CA ARG A 179 -6.74 13.14 -0.49
C ARG A 179 -5.50 13.47 -1.32
N ARG A 180 -4.83 14.58 -1.06
CA ARG A 180 -3.62 14.97 -1.78
C ARG A 180 -2.55 15.46 -0.81
N TYR A 181 -1.30 15.17 -1.12
CA TYR A 181 -0.18 15.77 -0.42
C TYR A 181 0.01 17.21 -0.91
N VAL A 182 0.19 18.13 0.03
CA VAL A 182 0.51 19.53 -0.24
C VAL A 182 1.73 19.90 0.61
N PRO A 183 2.86 20.29 -0.01
CA PRO A 183 4.07 20.67 0.74
C PRO A 183 3.80 21.68 1.85
N GLY A 184 4.31 21.41 3.07
CA GLY A 184 4.12 22.24 4.26
C GLY A 184 2.73 22.15 4.90
N ARG A 185 1.81 21.36 4.32
CA ARG A 185 0.46 21.10 4.87
C ARG A 185 0.18 19.61 5.09
N GLY A 186 1.11 18.73 4.72
CA GLY A 186 0.89 17.29 4.72
C GLY A 186 -0.24 16.84 3.79
N VAL A 187 -0.94 15.77 4.17
CA VAL A 187 -2.07 15.25 3.40
C VAL A 187 -3.36 15.98 3.76
N VAL A 188 -4.02 16.56 2.77
CA VAL A 188 -5.27 17.31 2.94
C VAL A 188 -6.38 16.76 2.04
N ALA A 189 -7.64 16.95 2.44
CA ALA A 189 -8.79 16.68 1.59
C ALA A 189 -9.05 17.86 0.65
N ILE A 190 -9.17 17.57 -0.64
CA ILE A 190 -9.48 18.55 -1.69
C ILE A 190 -10.85 18.20 -2.28
N PRO A 191 -11.84 19.12 -2.29
CA PRO A 191 -13.15 18.87 -2.89
C PRO A 191 -13.05 18.48 -4.37
N MET A 192 -13.85 17.50 -4.77
CA MET A 192 -13.99 17.11 -6.17
C MET A 192 -14.91 18.09 -6.89
N ALA A 193 -14.54 18.48 -8.11
CA ALA A 193 -15.40 19.31 -8.97
C ALA A 193 -16.70 18.59 -9.33
N ASP A 194 -16.59 17.30 -9.68
CA ASP A 194 -17.72 16.38 -9.79
C ASP A 194 -17.46 15.14 -8.92
N PRO A 195 -18.27 14.90 -7.89
CA PRO A 195 -18.07 13.76 -6.99
C PRO A 195 -18.43 12.41 -7.62
N TRP A 196 -19.06 12.39 -8.80
CA TRP A 196 -19.37 11.16 -9.54
C TRP A 196 -18.34 10.80 -10.60
N THR A 197 -17.29 11.62 -10.74
CA THR A 197 -16.19 11.31 -11.66
C THR A 197 -15.53 9.99 -11.28
N GLN A 198 -15.29 9.17 -12.31
CA GLN A 198 -14.59 7.90 -12.20
C GLN A 198 -13.11 8.12 -11.84
N SER A 199 -12.59 7.42 -10.84
CA SER A 199 -11.22 7.60 -10.33
C SER A 199 -10.16 7.15 -11.34
N LEU A 200 -10.44 6.07 -12.07
CA LEU A 200 -9.65 5.50 -13.16
C LEU A 200 -10.56 5.33 -14.36
N SER A 201 -10.06 5.36 -15.58
CA SER A 201 -10.74 4.79 -16.75
C SER A 201 -10.75 3.26 -16.69
N ASP A 202 -11.55 2.63 -17.54
CA ASP A 202 -11.64 1.16 -17.60
C ASP A 202 -10.30 0.54 -18.04
N GLU A 203 -9.55 1.24 -18.90
CA GLU A 203 -8.20 0.87 -19.35
C GLU A 203 -7.18 0.94 -18.22
N GLU A 204 -7.16 2.04 -17.47
CA GLU A 204 -6.24 2.18 -16.33
C GLU A 204 -6.56 1.17 -15.22
N ALA A 205 -7.85 0.88 -14.99
CA ALA A 205 -8.26 -0.17 -14.05
C ALA A 205 -7.83 -1.57 -14.54
N ARG A 206 -7.84 -1.82 -15.85
CA ARG A 206 -7.34 -3.07 -16.44
C ARG A 206 -5.83 -3.22 -16.28
N GLU A 207 -5.07 -2.13 -16.42
CA GLU A 207 -3.62 -2.13 -16.15
C GLU A 207 -3.33 -2.49 -14.69
N VAL A 208 -4.08 -1.92 -13.75
CA VAL A 208 -3.97 -2.26 -12.32
C VAL A 208 -4.30 -3.73 -12.07
N ALA A 209 -5.37 -4.25 -12.68
CA ALA A 209 -5.75 -5.66 -12.56
C ALA A 209 -4.66 -6.61 -13.10
N SER A 210 -4.04 -6.26 -14.24
CA SER A 210 -2.88 -6.98 -14.79
C SER A 210 -1.68 -6.93 -13.83
N TYR A 211 -1.44 -5.77 -13.19
CA TYR A 211 -0.41 -5.60 -12.17
C TYR A 211 -0.62 -6.53 -10.97
N ALA A 212 -1.86 -6.66 -10.50
CA ALA A 212 -2.22 -7.54 -9.39
C ALA A 212 -1.97 -9.02 -9.71
N LEU A 213 -2.22 -9.46 -10.94
CA LEU A 213 -1.90 -10.84 -11.37
C LEU A 213 -0.39 -11.12 -11.32
N ARG A 214 0.43 -10.20 -11.82
CA ARG A 214 1.90 -10.32 -11.75
C ARG A 214 2.40 -10.31 -10.30
N ALA A 215 1.75 -9.53 -9.44
CA ALA A 215 2.04 -9.54 -8.01
C ALA A 215 1.66 -10.89 -7.36
N GLU A 216 0.50 -11.48 -7.69
CA GLU A 216 0.06 -12.80 -7.21
C GLU A 216 1.09 -13.88 -7.58
N GLU A 217 1.60 -13.85 -8.81
CA GLU A 217 2.65 -14.77 -9.26
C GLU A 217 3.93 -14.59 -8.44
N ALA A 218 4.39 -13.35 -8.25
CA ALA A 218 5.60 -13.04 -7.50
C ALA A 218 5.53 -13.43 -6.02
N VAL A 219 4.37 -13.24 -5.39
CA VAL A 219 4.14 -13.54 -3.97
C VAL A 219 3.78 -15.02 -3.75
N GLY A 220 3.28 -15.71 -4.77
CA GLY A 220 3.00 -17.14 -4.76
C GLY A 220 1.58 -17.52 -4.31
N GLY A 221 0.60 -16.62 -4.44
CA GLY A 221 -0.79 -16.91 -4.11
C GLY A 221 -1.72 -15.70 -4.11
N PRO A 222 -3.03 -15.92 -3.88
CA PRO A 222 -4.02 -14.86 -3.87
C PRO A 222 -3.66 -13.72 -2.91
N LEU A 223 -3.80 -12.48 -3.39
CA LEU A 223 -3.38 -11.32 -2.62
C LEU A 223 -4.28 -10.11 -2.81
N GLU A 224 -4.10 -9.18 -1.89
CA GLU A 224 -4.44 -7.76 -2.00
C GLU A 224 -3.16 -6.99 -2.35
N LEU A 225 -3.21 -6.23 -3.44
CA LEU A 225 -2.17 -5.30 -3.86
C LEU A 225 -2.64 -3.88 -3.52
N GLU A 226 -1.89 -3.17 -2.68
CA GLU A 226 -2.02 -1.71 -2.54
C GLU A 226 -1.31 -1.02 -3.71
N TRP A 227 -1.97 -0.07 -4.34
CA TRP A 227 -1.45 0.60 -5.53
C TRP A 227 -1.75 2.11 -5.56
N ALA A 228 -0.92 2.84 -6.30
CA ALA A 228 -1.20 4.21 -6.73
C ALA A 228 -0.97 4.33 -8.24
N TYR A 229 -1.86 5.06 -8.91
CA TYR A 229 -1.84 5.25 -10.36
C TYR A 229 -1.42 6.69 -10.68
N SER A 230 -0.40 6.83 -11.53
CA SER A 230 0.05 8.11 -12.07
C SER A 230 0.03 8.05 -13.61
N SER A 231 1.16 7.82 -14.25
CA SER A 231 1.28 7.47 -15.67
C SER A 231 1.23 5.94 -15.89
N GLY A 232 0.60 5.22 -14.97
CA GLY A 232 0.74 3.78 -14.77
C GLY A 232 0.77 3.41 -13.28
N PRO A 233 0.62 2.12 -12.96
CA PRO A 233 0.55 1.65 -11.58
C PRO A 233 1.93 1.61 -10.89
N TRP A 234 1.92 2.01 -9.62
CA TRP A 234 2.96 1.76 -8.63
C TRP A 234 2.43 0.78 -7.59
N ALA A 235 3.19 -0.24 -7.25
CA ALA A 235 2.90 -1.14 -6.14
C ALA A 235 3.42 -0.55 -4.82
N LEU A 236 2.52 -0.34 -3.86
CA LEU A 236 2.82 0.26 -2.56
C LEU A 236 2.92 -0.79 -1.44
N GLY A 237 2.34 -1.96 -1.67
CA GLY A 237 2.32 -3.07 -0.71
C GLY A 237 1.60 -4.27 -1.30
N ALA A 238 1.95 -5.47 -0.87
CA ALA A 238 1.24 -6.68 -1.24
C ALA A 238 1.03 -7.56 -0.01
N ARG A 239 -0.16 -8.13 0.09
CA ARG A 239 -0.61 -8.87 1.27
C ARG A 239 -1.36 -10.13 0.85
N PRO A 240 -0.84 -11.32 1.18
CA PRO A 240 -1.53 -12.57 0.90
C PRO A 240 -2.91 -12.59 1.57
N LEU A 241 -3.91 -13.05 0.83
CA LEU A 241 -5.25 -13.28 1.36
C LEU A 241 -5.27 -14.64 2.07
N PRO A 242 -5.67 -14.70 3.35
CA PRO A 242 -5.68 -15.94 4.10
C PRO A 242 -6.76 -16.86 3.52
N ARG A 243 -6.37 -18.05 3.04
CA ARG A 243 -7.30 -19.05 2.53
C ARG A 243 -8.47 -19.22 3.52
N GLN A 244 -9.72 -18.97 3.10
CA GLN A 244 -10.88 -19.21 3.95
C GLN A 244 -10.88 -20.71 4.31
N LYS A 245 -10.55 -21.06 5.56
CA LYS A 245 -10.72 -22.43 6.08
C LYS A 245 -12.18 -22.77 6.39
N PHE A 246 -13.13 -21.92 6.01
CA PHE A 246 -14.55 -22.10 6.28
C PHE A 246 -15.32 -22.12 4.97
N MET A 247 -15.29 -23.26 4.29
CA MET A 247 -16.27 -23.73 3.30
C MET A 247 -15.89 -25.16 2.87
N SER A 248 -15.59 -26.03 3.83
CA SER A 248 -15.94 -27.44 3.70
C SER A 248 -17.36 -27.57 4.27
N MET A 249 -18.28 -28.02 3.44
CA MET A 249 -19.68 -28.34 3.76
C MET A 249 -19.83 -29.11 5.06
#